data_AF-G9KD51-F1
#
_entry.id   AF-G9KD51-F1
#
_cell.length_a   1.000
_cell.length_b   1.000
_cell.length_c   1.000
_cell.angle_alpha   90.00
_cell.angle_beta   90.00
_cell.angle_gamma   90.00
#
_symmetry.space_group_name_H-M   'P 1'
#
loop_
_entity.id
_entity.type
_entity.pdbx_description
1 polymer ?
#
loop_
_entity_poly.entity_id
_entity_poly.type
_entity_poly.pdbx_seq_one_letter_code
_entity_poly.pdbx_strand_id
1 'polypeptide(L)'
;PGVKRRDCEESNMDIFDADSAKAPHYVLSQLTTDNKGNSKAGNGTLENQKGSGVKKSPMLCGQYPVKSEGKELKIVVQPETQHRARYLTEGSRGSVKDRTQQGFPTVKLEGHNEPVVLQVFVGNDSGRVKPHGFYQACRVTGRNTTPCKEVDIEGTTVIEVGLDPSNNMTLAGD
;
A
#
# COMPACT_ATOMS: atom_id res chain seq x y z
N PRO A 1 32.84 -23.69 36.89
CA PRO A 1 31.41 -23.77 36.47
C PRO A 1 30.67 -22.46 36.74
N GLY A 2 30.38 -21.70 35.69
CA GLY A 2 29.65 -20.44 35.80
C GLY A 2 29.18 -20.00 34.42
N VAL A 3 28.07 -20.56 33.96
CA VAL A 3 27.42 -20.12 32.71
C VAL A 3 26.81 -18.75 32.99
N LYS A 4 27.44 -17.69 32.48
CA LYS A 4 26.77 -16.40 32.32
C LYS A 4 25.67 -16.59 31.28
N ARG A 5 24.44 -16.27 31.67
CA ARG A 5 23.26 -16.35 30.81
C ARG A 5 23.49 -15.51 29.55
N ARG A 6 23.19 -16.09 28.40
CA ARG A 6 23.03 -15.34 27.15
C ARG A 6 21.90 -14.35 27.39
N ASP A 7 22.16 -13.07 27.13
CA ASP A 7 21.10 -12.10 26.89
C ASP A 7 20.23 -12.65 25.76
N CYS A 8 19.02 -13.08 26.10
CA CYS A 8 17.98 -13.24 25.12
C CYS A 8 17.61 -11.82 24.70
N GLU A 9 18.00 -11.39 23.51
CA GLU A 9 17.39 -10.21 22.89
C GLU A 9 15.88 -10.45 22.83
N GLU A 10 15.17 -9.77 23.70
CA GLU A 10 13.72 -9.68 23.67
C GLU A 10 13.39 -8.80 22.48
N SER A 11 13.22 -9.42 21.31
CA SER A 11 12.74 -8.75 20.11
C SER A 11 11.34 -8.21 20.40
N ASN A 12 11.26 -6.94 20.79
CA ASN A 12 10.02 -6.27 21.08
C ASN A 12 9.17 -6.27 19.81
N MET A 13 8.18 -7.17 19.75
CA MET A 13 7.38 -7.41 18.56
C MET A 13 6.46 -6.24 18.20
N ASP A 14 6.40 -5.17 18.99
CA ASP A 14 5.55 -4.00 18.70
C ASP A 14 6.25 -2.95 17.82
N ILE A 15 7.50 -3.22 17.45
CA ILE A 15 8.40 -2.31 16.76
C ILE A 15 8.63 -2.83 15.34
N PHE A 16 8.11 -2.10 14.35
CA PHE A 16 8.36 -2.40 12.95
C PHE A 16 9.71 -1.80 12.51
N ASP A 17 10.58 -2.60 11.89
CA ASP A 17 11.83 -2.14 11.26
C ASP A 17 11.70 -2.11 9.72
N ALA A 18 11.50 -0.92 9.15
CA ALA A 18 11.34 -0.75 7.71
C ALA A 18 12.60 -1.12 6.90
N ASP A 19 13.80 -1.05 7.50
CA ASP A 19 15.06 -1.39 6.80
C ASP A 19 15.30 -2.90 6.77
N SER A 20 14.62 -3.68 7.61
CA SER A 20 14.64 -5.15 7.55
C SER A 20 13.91 -5.71 6.33
N ALA A 21 13.10 -4.89 5.66
CA ALA A 21 12.32 -5.32 4.53
C ALA A 21 13.15 -5.36 3.22
N LYS A 22 13.01 -6.46 2.48
CA LYS A 22 13.77 -6.76 1.26
C LYS A 22 12.87 -6.92 0.02
N ALA A 23 11.56 -6.84 0.20
CA ALA A 23 10.57 -6.94 -0.87
C ALA A 23 10.30 -5.56 -1.52
N PRO A 24 9.89 -5.49 -2.80
CA PRO A 24 9.42 -4.25 -3.39
C PRO A 24 8.17 -3.76 -2.63
N HIS A 25 8.27 -2.59 -1.99
CA HIS A 25 7.28 -2.07 -1.04
C HIS A 25 6.00 -1.51 -1.68
N TYR A 26 5.91 -1.51 -3.00
CA TYR A 26 4.83 -0.85 -3.73
C TYR A 26 4.59 -1.52 -5.07
N VAL A 27 3.36 -1.38 -5.53
CA VAL A 27 2.73 -2.30 -6.48
C VAL A 27 1.75 -1.48 -7.30
N LEU A 28 1.97 -1.35 -8.62
CA LEU A 28 1.06 -0.60 -9.49
C LEU A 28 0.00 -1.57 -10.05
N SER A 29 -1.23 -1.48 -9.54
CA SER A 29 -2.36 -2.11 -10.22
C SER A 29 -2.72 -1.30 -11.47
N GLN A 30 -3.08 -1.99 -12.56
CA GLN A 30 -3.44 -1.38 -13.82
C GLN A 30 -4.54 -0.33 -13.62
N LEU A 31 -4.25 0.91 -14.04
CA LEU A 31 -5.28 1.92 -14.31
C LEU A 31 -6.13 1.38 -15.46
N THR A 32 -7.32 0.86 -15.17
CA THR A 32 -8.28 0.53 -16.22
C THR A 32 -8.65 1.82 -16.92
N THR A 33 -8.07 2.03 -18.09
CA THR A 33 -8.53 3.06 -19.01
C THR A 33 -9.80 2.51 -19.63
N ASP A 34 -10.95 3.03 -19.24
CA ASP A 34 -12.22 2.75 -19.90
C ASP A 34 -12.23 3.41 -21.29
N ASN A 35 -11.37 2.98 -22.21
CA ASN A 35 -11.39 3.51 -23.58
C ASN A 35 -12.16 2.55 -24.49
N LYS A 36 -13.44 2.89 -24.69
CA LYS A 36 -14.35 2.24 -25.64
C LYS A 36 -13.83 2.47 -27.07
N GLY A 37 -13.11 1.48 -27.62
CA GLY A 37 -12.66 1.44 -29.01
C GLY A 37 -13.19 0.20 -29.74
N ASN A 38 -14.29 0.35 -30.45
CA ASN A 38 -14.94 -0.66 -31.29
C ASN A 38 -14.12 -1.00 -32.54
N SER A 39 -13.90 -2.29 -32.88
CA SER A 39 -13.84 -2.83 -34.26
C SER A 39 -13.68 -4.36 -34.35
N LYS A 40 -14.73 -5.00 -34.89
CA LYS A 40 -14.77 -6.17 -35.81
C LYS A 40 -14.40 -7.60 -35.34
N ALA A 41 -15.48 -8.35 -35.10
CA ALA A 41 -15.91 -9.61 -35.73
C ALA A 41 -14.88 -10.73 -36.05
N GLY A 42 -15.11 -11.89 -35.42
CA GLY A 42 -14.64 -13.21 -35.85
C GLY A 42 -15.25 -14.32 -34.97
N ASN A 43 -16.05 -15.21 -35.58
CA ASN A 43 -16.90 -16.24 -34.96
C ASN A 43 -16.19 -17.28 -34.09
N GLY A 44 -16.89 -17.83 -33.09
CA GLY A 44 -16.57 -19.15 -32.51
C GLY A 44 -17.18 -19.45 -31.12
N THR A 45 -18.46 -19.83 -31.10
CA THR A 45 -19.14 -20.77 -30.15
C THR A 45 -19.08 -20.56 -28.62
N LEU A 46 -20.28 -20.42 -28.05
CA LEU A 46 -20.62 -20.39 -26.63
C LEU A 46 -20.31 -21.72 -25.92
N GLU A 47 -19.81 -21.64 -24.68
CA GLU A 47 -20.44 -22.33 -23.55
C GLU A 47 -20.51 -21.39 -22.33
N ASN A 48 -21.59 -21.56 -21.59
CA ASN A 48 -22.27 -20.57 -20.79
C ASN A 48 -21.99 -20.83 -19.30
N GLN A 49 -21.25 -19.96 -18.60
CA GLN A 49 -21.31 -19.88 -17.13
C GLN A 49 -21.65 -18.45 -16.70
N LYS A 50 -22.90 -18.35 -16.25
CA LYS A 50 -23.58 -17.21 -15.65
C LYS A 50 -22.90 -16.84 -14.33
N GLY A 51 -22.29 -15.67 -14.26
CA GLY A 51 -21.77 -15.09 -13.01
C GLY A 51 -21.61 -13.59 -13.17
N SER A 52 -22.38 -12.83 -12.38
CA SER A 52 -22.36 -11.37 -12.24
C SER A 52 -20.96 -10.77 -12.40
N GLY A 53 -20.83 -9.74 -13.25
CA GLY A 53 -19.61 -8.96 -13.43
C GLY A 53 -19.20 -8.25 -12.15
N VAL A 54 -18.54 -8.98 -11.25
CA VAL A 54 -17.70 -8.42 -10.21
C VAL A 54 -16.55 -7.78 -10.96
N LYS A 55 -16.46 -6.44 -10.93
CA LYS A 55 -15.20 -5.76 -11.21
C LYS A 55 -14.19 -6.38 -10.25
N LYS A 56 -13.39 -7.34 -10.71
CA LYS A 56 -12.45 -8.08 -9.85
C LYS A 56 -11.46 -7.05 -9.33
N SER A 57 -11.66 -6.64 -8.09
CA SER A 57 -10.68 -5.87 -7.35
C SER A 57 -9.35 -6.62 -7.46
N PRO A 58 -8.26 -5.94 -7.85
CA PRO A 58 -6.94 -6.56 -7.91
C PRO A 58 -6.63 -7.24 -6.57
N MET A 59 -6.22 -8.52 -6.60
CA MET A 59 -5.88 -9.27 -5.39
C MET A 59 -4.64 -8.67 -4.72
N LEU A 60 -4.63 -8.52 -3.39
CA LEU A 60 -3.49 -7.90 -2.70
C LEU A 60 -2.20 -8.73 -2.81
N CYS A 61 -2.34 -10.06 -2.99
CA CYS A 61 -1.24 -10.99 -3.17
C CYS A 61 -0.78 -11.16 -4.63
N GLY A 62 -1.31 -10.36 -5.56
CA GLY A 62 -0.91 -10.41 -6.97
C GLY A 62 0.54 -9.98 -7.18
N GLN A 63 1.15 -10.44 -8.29
CA GLN A 63 2.46 -9.94 -8.71
C GLN A 63 2.23 -8.76 -9.65
N TYR A 64 2.59 -7.56 -9.21
CA TYR A 64 2.48 -6.36 -10.05
C TYR A 64 3.84 -5.72 -10.27
N PRO A 65 4.08 -5.19 -11.47
CA PRO A 65 5.32 -4.49 -11.76
C PRO A 65 5.33 -3.11 -11.09
N VAL A 66 6.53 -2.65 -10.77
CA VAL A 66 6.79 -1.29 -10.25
C VAL A 66 6.61 -0.23 -11.34
N LYS A 67 6.93 -0.59 -12.60
CA LYS A 67 6.77 0.27 -13.77
C LYS A 67 5.97 -0.46 -14.84
N SER A 68 5.02 0.23 -15.47
CA SER A 68 4.23 -0.31 -16.57
C SER A 68 3.91 0.81 -17.55
N GLU A 69 4.07 0.57 -18.85
CA GLU A 69 3.66 1.52 -19.91
C GLU A 69 4.22 2.95 -19.74
N GLY A 70 5.45 3.10 -19.24
CA GLY A 70 6.07 4.40 -18.98
C GLY A 70 5.55 5.10 -17.71
N LYS A 71 4.69 4.45 -16.93
CA LYS A 71 4.24 4.88 -15.61
C LYS A 71 5.08 4.25 -14.53
N GLU A 72 5.45 5.02 -13.51
CA GLU A 72 6.27 4.57 -12.39
C GLU A 72 5.75 5.15 -11.08
N LEU A 73 5.42 4.29 -10.13
CA LEU A 73 5.16 4.70 -8.76
C LEU A 73 6.48 4.66 -7.98
N LYS A 74 6.81 5.69 -7.21
CA LYS A 74 8.04 5.73 -6.41
C LYS A 74 7.83 6.35 -5.04
N ILE A 75 8.55 5.82 -4.05
CA ILE A 75 8.68 6.46 -2.74
C ILE A 75 9.82 7.48 -2.85
N VAL A 76 9.47 8.76 -2.80
CA VAL A 76 10.42 9.89 -2.86
C VAL A 76 11.05 10.14 -1.49
N VAL A 77 10.27 10.00 -0.42
CA VAL A 77 10.74 10.10 0.96
C VAL A 77 10.35 8.83 1.71
N GLN A 78 11.36 8.13 2.22
CA GLN A 78 11.15 6.86 2.93
C GLN A 78 10.53 7.08 4.31
N PRO A 79 9.71 6.13 4.79
CA PRO A 79 9.25 6.15 6.17
C PRO A 79 10.42 6.01 7.15
N GLU A 80 10.13 6.36 8.40
CA GLU A 80 10.96 6.06 9.54
C GLU A 80 11.28 4.56 9.59
N THR A 81 12.48 4.25 10.04
CA THR A 81 12.90 2.85 10.19
C THR A 81 12.09 2.18 11.29
N GLN A 82 11.71 2.93 12.33
CA GLN A 82 11.04 2.39 13.50
C GLN A 82 9.69 3.07 13.74
N HIS A 83 8.60 2.33 13.55
CA HIS A 83 7.27 2.79 13.96
C HIS A 83 6.67 1.85 15.00
N ARG A 84 6.10 2.42 16.07
CA ARG A 84 5.41 1.65 17.11
C ARG A 84 3.94 1.49 16.74
N ALA A 85 3.56 0.28 16.35
CA ALA A 85 2.17 -0.07 16.14
C ALA A 85 1.36 0.01 17.44
N ARG A 86 0.05 0.19 17.31
CA ARG A 86 -0.89 0.37 18.43
C ARG A 86 -2.09 -0.56 18.26
N TYR A 87 -2.52 -1.20 19.35
CA TYR A 87 -3.77 -1.94 19.40
C TYR A 87 -4.96 -1.02 19.13
N LEU A 88 -6.07 -1.63 18.71
CA LEU A 88 -7.32 -0.91 18.47
C LEU A 88 -7.89 -0.30 19.77
N THR A 89 -7.55 -0.88 20.92
CA THR A 89 -8.07 -0.49 22.25
C THR A 89 -7.24 0.58 22.94
N GLU A 90 -6.03 0.88 22.48
CA GLU A 90 -5.17 1.91 23.07
C GLU A 90 -5.30 3.26 22.32
N GLY A 91 -4.96 4.36 22.99
CA GLY A 91 -5.35 5.75 22.69
C GLY A 91 -4.93 6.36 21.34
N SER A 92 -4.31 7.54 21.34
CA SER A 92 -4.05 8.29 20.11
C SER A 92 -3.12 7.55 19.14
N ARG A 93 -3.54 7.39 17.89
CA ARG A 93 -2.72 6.86 16.80
C ARG A 93 -2.04 8.02 16.08
N GLY A 94 -0.74 7.89 15.86
CA GLY A 94 0.04 8.85 15.07
C GLY A 94 0.30 8.28 13.68
N SER A 95 0.35 9.16 12.68
CA SER A 95 0.78 8.77 11.33
C SER A 95 2.26 8.40 11.34
N VAL A 96 2.65 7.53 10.42
CA VAL A 96 4.05 7.15 10.20
C VAL A 96 4.83 8.38 9.77
N LYS A 97 6.02 8.58 10.36
CA LYS A 97 6.89 9.71 10.02
C LYS A 97 7.91 9.34 8.95
N ASP A 98 8.55 10.34 8.38
CA ASP A 98 9.75 10.12 7.59
C ASP A 98 10.98 9.87 8.49
N ARG A 99 12.11 9.55 7.87
CA ARG A 99 13.37 9.35 8.61
C ARG A 99 13.84 10.59 9.37
N THR A 100 13.41 11.80 8.98
CA THR A 100 13.79 13.04 9.68
C THR A 100 12.93 13.31 10.92
N GLN A 101 11.82 12.58 11.10
CA GLN A 101 10.81 12.80 12.14
C GLN A 101 10.11 14.17 12.05
N GLN A 102 10.36 14.94 11.00
CA GLN A 102 9.77 16.26 10.77
C GLN A 102 8.72 16.24 9.65
N GLY A 103 8.69 15.18 8.85
CA GLY A 103 7.79 15.03 7.72
C GLY A 103 7.06 13.70 7.71
N PHE A 104 6.59 13.34 6.52
CA PHE A 104 5.86 12.11 6.27
C PHE A 104 6.44 11.39 5.05
N PRO A 105 6.27 10.06 4.97
CA PRO A 105 6.64 9.30 3.79
C PRO A 105 5.94 9.89 2.56
N THR A 106 6.66 10.05 1.46
CA THR A 106 6.14 10.72 0.26
C THR A 106 6.20 9.79 -0.93
N VAL A 107 5.09 9.63 -1.63
CA VAL A 107 4.95 8.81 -2.84
C VAL A 107 4.64 9.70 -4.03
N LYS A 108 5.19 9.37 -5.20
CA LYS A 108 4.94 10.06 -6.46
C LYS A 108 4.64 9.07 -7.59
N LEU A 109 3.62 9.35 -8.38
CA LEU A 109 3.34 8.64 -9.63
C LEU A 109 3.85 9.48 -10.82
N GLU A 110 4.80 8.92 -11.58
CA GLU A 110 5.33 9.51 -12.80
C GLU A 110 4.75 8.84 -14.04
N GLY A 111 4.72 9.55 -15.16
CA GLY A 111 4.15 9.05 -16.43
C GLY A 111 2.61 9.02 -16.46
N HIS A 112 1.94 9.60 -15.47
CA HIS A 112 0.48 9.71 -15.40
C HIS A 112 0.08 11.15 -15.03
N ASN A 113 -1.01 11.66 -15.61
CA ASN A 113 -1.46 13.04 -15.38
C ASN A 113 -2.98 13.17 -15.24
N GLU A 114 -3.67 12.09 -14.87
CA GLU A 114 -5.10 12.07 -14.53
C GLU A 114 -5.30 11.64 -13.07
N PRO A 115 -6.33 12.14 -12.37
CA PRO A 115 -6.60 11.73 -10.99
C PRO A 115 -6.72 10.21 -10.84
N VAL A 116 -6.08 9.65 -9.80
CA VAL A 116 -6.06 8.21 -9.54
C VAL A 116 -6.16 7.93 -8.05
N VAL A 117 -6.63 6.74 -7.68
CA VAL A 117 -6.64 6.28 -6.28
C VAL A 117 -5.37 5.50 -6.00
N LEU A 118 -4.60 5.94 -5.02
CA LEU A 118 -3.52 5.18 -4.42
C LEU A 118 -4.08 4.30 -3.29
N GLN A 119 -3.69 3.03 -3.29
CA GLN A 119 -4.04 2.05 -2.26
C GLN A 119 -2.82 1.76 -1.40
N VAL A 120 -2.97 1.86 -0.08
CA VAL A 120 -1.91 1.65 0.91
C VAL A 120 -2.35 0.58 1.89
N PHE A 121 -1.51 -0.43 2.12
CA PHE A 121 -1.75 -1.47 3.12
C PHE A 121 -0.43 -1.89 3.76
N VAL A 122 -0.49 -2.55 4.92
CA VAL A 122 0.71 -3.06 5.60
C VAL A 122 1.09 -4.41 5.00
N GLY A 123 2.24 -4.44 4.32
CA GLY A 123 2.81 -5.66 3.72
C GLY A 123 3.77 -6.39 4.66
N ASN A 124 4.13 -7.61 4.28
CA ASN A 124 5.26 -8.33 4.85
C ASN A 124 6.61 -7.66 4.50
N ASP A 125 7.62 -7.90 5.34
CA ASP A 125 8.96 -7.36 5.17
C ASP A 125 9.76 -8.06 4.06
N SER A 126 9.52 -9.34 3.81
CA SER A 126 10.42 -10.17 3.01
C SER A 126 9.69 -11.07 2.02
N GLY A 127 10.34 -11.32 0.88
CA GLY A 127 9.81 -12.21 -0.16
C GLY A 127 8.78 -11.54 -1.06
N ARG A 128 7.71 -12.25 -1.39
CA ARG A 128 6.63 -11.71 -2.24
C ARG A 128 5.69 -10.87 -1.38
N VAL A 129 5.26 -9.72 -1.91
CA VAL A 129 4.31 -8.83 -1.25
C VAL A 129 3.02 -9.58 -0.93
N LYS A 130 2.65 -9.56 0.35
CA LYS A 130 1.39 -10.06 0.90
C LYS A 130 0.99 -9.19 2.08
N PRO A 131 -0.31 -9.07 2.39
CA PRO A 131 -0.76 -8.44 3.63
C PRO A 131 -0.07 -9.03 4.87
N HIS A 132 0.28 -8.18 5.82
CA HIS A 132 0.88 -8.59 7.08
C HIS A 132 -0.14 -9.33 7.97
N GLY A 133 0.26 -10.45 8.58
CA GLY A 133 -0.67 -11.30 9.36
C GLY A 133 -1.12 -10.72 10.71
N PHE A 134 -0.37 -9.75 11.26
CA PHE A 134 -0.60 -9.19 12.60
C PHE A 134 -0.87 -7.68 12.63
N TYR A 135 -0.62 -6.98 11.53
CA TYR A 135 -0.76 -5.52 11.47
C TYR A 135 -1.74 -5.14 10.38
N GLN A 136 -2.50 -4.09 10.64
CA GLN A 136 -3.48 -3.52 9.72
C GLN A 136 -3.18 -2.04 9.55
N ALA A 137 -3.45 -1.51 8.36
CA ALA A 137 -3.42 -0.07 8.17
C ALA A 137 -4.59 0.58 8.92
N CYS A 138 -4.42 1.81 9.35
CA CYS A 138 -5.48 2.58 9.99
C CYS A 138 -5.37 4.04 9.54
N ARG A 139 -6.51 4.62 9.19
CA ARG A 139 -6.66 6.03 8.90
C ARG A 139 -6.45 6.83 10.17
N VAL A 140 -5.56 7.81 10.08
CA VAL A 140 -5.42 8.87 11.06
C VAL A 140 -6.25 10.06 10.60
N THR A 141 -7.07 10.62 11.49
CA THR A 141 -7.88 11.80 11.21
C THR A 141 -7.37 13.00 11.98
N GLY A 142 -7.16 14.12 11.31
CA GLY A 142 -6.82 15.39 11.90
C GLY A 142 -7.31 16.55 11.05
N ARG A 143 -7.20 17.78 11.58
CA ARG A 143 -7.65 18.98 10.86
C ARG A 143 -6.87 19.26 9.57
N ASN A 144 -5.63 18.80 9.52
CA ASN A 144 -4.71 19.04 8.40
C ASN A 144 -4.33 17.74 7.67
N THR A 145 -4.95 16.60 8.02
CA THR A 145 -4.58 15.30 7.43
C THR A 145 -5.19 15.12 6.05
N THR A 146 -4.47 14.46 5.13
CA THR A 146 -5.03 14.12 3.82
C THR A 146 -6.29 13.26 3.95
N PRO A 147 -7.43 13.65 3.35
CA PRO A 147 -8.64 12.84 3.37
C PRO A 147 -8.45 11.49 2.68
N CYS A 148 -8.79 10.40 3.38
CA CYS A 148 -8.72 9.04 2.86
C CYS A 148 -9.87 8.15 3.37
N LYS A 149 -10.05 7.01 2.70
CA LYS A 149 -11.06 5.99 3.04
C LYS A 149 -10.37 4.71 3.50
N GLU A 150 -11.00 4.01 4.42
CA GLU A 150 -10.63 2.64 4.78
C GLU A 150 -11.56 1.68 4.03
N VAL A 151 -10.98 0.68 3.38
CA VAL A 151 -11.70 -0.36 2.65
C VAL A 151 -11.15 -1.71 3.07
N ASP A 152 -12.03 -2.68 3.33
CA ASP A 152 -11.64 -4.06 3.57
C ASP A 152 -11.49 -4.79 2.22
N ILE A 153 -10.30 -5.31 1.96
CA ILE A 153 -10.00 -6.16 0.81
C ILE A 153 -9.37 -7.46 1.34
N GLU A 154 -10.07 -8.58 1.14
CA GLU A 154 -9.60 -9.92 1.56
C GLU A 154 -9.23 -10.01 3.06
N GLY A 155 -9.92 -9.26 3.94
CA GLY A 155 -9.64 -9.23 5.38
C GLY A 155 -8.47 -8.31 5.75
N THR A 156 -7.98 -7.52 4.81
CA THR A 156 -6.92 -6.52 5.00
C THR A 156 -7.52 -5.13 4.86
N THR A 157 -7.27 -4.26 5.83
CA THR A 157 -7.60 -2.85 5.78
C THR A 157 -6.64 -2.14 4.82
N VAL A 158 -7.21 -1.58 3.76
CA VAL A 158 -6.53 -0.79 2.72
C VAL A 158 -6.98 0.66 2.84
N ILE A 159 -6.01 1.58 2.86
CA ILE A 159 -6.26 3.02 2.83
C ILE A 159 -6.28 3.48 1.38
N GLU A 160 -7.40 4.05 0.96
CA GLU A 160 -7.56 4.65 -0.36
C GLU A 160 -7.44 6.17 -0.26
N VAL A 161 -6.51 6.73 -1.02
CA VAL A 161 -6.21 8.17 -1.05
C VAL A 161 -6.05 8.65 -2.48
N GLY A 162 -6.56 9.85 -2.77
CA GLY A 162 -6.48 10.42 -4.11
C GLY A 162 -5.08 10.97 -4.42
N LEU A 163 -4.56 10.67 -5.60
CA LEU A 163 -3.46 11.38 -6.24
C LEU A 163 -4.03 12.26 -7.34
N ASP A 164 -3.61 13.53 -7.35
CA ASP A 164 -4.12 14.53 -8.26
C ASP A 164 -2.99 15.22 -9.05
N PRO A 165 -3.21 15.56 -10.34
CA PRO A 165 -2.27 16.34 -11.15
C PRO A 165 -1.87 17.67 -10.53
N SER A 166 -2.79 18.34 -9.82
CA SER A 166 -2.57 19.65 -9.19
C SER A 166 -1.42 19.64 -8.18
N ASN A 167 -1.14 18.48 -7.58
CA ASN A 167 -0.05 18.28 -6.63
C ASN A 167 1.11 17.47 -7.24
N ASN A 168 1.28 17.55 -8.57
CA ASN A 168 2.31 16.82 -9.32
C ASN A 168 2.28 15.30 -9.07
N MET A 169 1.08 14.72 -8.93
CA MET A 169 0.90 13.29 -8.61
C MET A 169 1.69 12.83 -7.39
N THR A 170 1.86 13.73 -6.41
CA THR A 170 2.66 13.51 -5.21
C THR A 170 1.79 13.59 -3.96
N LEU A 171 1.95 12.63 -3.06
CA LEU A 171 1.26 12.56 -1.79
C LEU A 171 2.27 12.36 -0.65
N ALA A 172 2.16 13.18 0.40
CA ALA A 172 2.74 12.90 1.71
C ALA A 172 1.71 12.11 2.53
N GLY A 173 2.08 10.96 3.09
CA GLY A 173 1.19 10.07 3.84
C GLY A 173 1.00 10.53 5.29
N ASP A 174 0.34 11.67 5.46
CA ASP A 174 0.10 12.33 6.75
C ASP A 174 -1.20 11.91 7.47
#